data_AF-A0AA38HJ38-F1
#
_entry.id   AF-A0AA38HJ38-F1
#
_cell.length_a   1.000
_cell.length_b   1.000
_cell.length_c   1.000
_cell.angle_alpha   90.00
_cell.angle_beta   90.00
_cell.angle_gamma   90.00
#
_symmetry.space_group_name_H-M   'P 1'
#
loop_
_entity.id
_entity.type
_entity.pdbx_description
1 polymer ?
#
loop_
_entity_poly.entity_id
_entity_poly.type
_entity_poly.pdbx_seq_one_letter_code
_entity_poly.pdbx_strand_id
1 'polypeptide(L)'
;MVETINKITRIERQLTQELGREPSPQEIAEKYGNGLTAEKVVDIKKLSIEPVSLEKPFGDEDDTHFGDFVEDKDIAAPDEYAEREELREVIDDVFQEILSPREEKVVRMRFGILPTKLRTLVRLAEECDDATADDLKTAVSDLDFHYDTPIEKIQHIKNQRGDNIAKKDSFEMVIKHIAKYSSPKTLEEVGKELAVTRERIRQIEAKTIRKFKPSVSSPKAKILRDFFKG
;
A
#
# COMPACT_ATOMS: atom_id res chain seq x y z
N MET A 1 -22.02 -5.43 -27.28
CA MET A 1 -22.05 -6.25 -26.05
C MET A 1 -23.47 -6.58 -25.61
N VAL A 2 -24.37 -5.59 -25.47
CA VAL A 2 -25.80 -5.86 -25.17
C VAL A 2 -26.47 -6.75 -26.23
N GLU A 3 -26.18 -6.53 -27.52
CA GLU A 3 -26.66 -7.40 -28.60
C GLU A 3 -26.16 -8.85 -28.48
N THR A 4 -24.93 -9.03 -27.99
CA THR A 4 -24.29 -10.32 -27.78
C THR A 4 -25.00 -11.06 -26.64
N ILE A 5 -25.27 -10.37 -25.53
CA ILE A 5 -26.04 -10.89 -24.38
C ILE A 5 -27.43 -11.33 -24.86
N ASN A 6 -28.17 -10.45 -25.55
CA ASN A 6 -29.53 -10.76 -26.03
C ASN A 6 -29.56 -11.96 -26.99
N LYS A 7 -28.54 -12.11 -27.85
CA LYS A 7 -28.40 -13.27 -28.73
C LYS A 7 -28.11 -14.55 -27.95
N ILE A 8 -27.22 -14.51 -26.95
CA ILE A 8 -26.93 -15.65 -26.06
C ILE A 8 -28.21 -16.07 -25.32
N THR A 9 -28.94 -15.13 -24.72
CA THR A 9 -30.21 -15.41 -24.02
C THR A 9 -31.26 -16.03 -24.95
N ARG A 10 -31.32 -15.61 -26.22
CA ARG A 10 -32.23 -16.19 -27.22
C ARG A 10 -31.85 -17.63 -27.57
N ILE A 11 -30.56 -17.90 -27.78
CA ILE A 11 -30.03 -19.24 -28.10
C ILE A 11 -30.23 -20.18 -26.92
N GLU A 12 -29.99 -19.70 -25.70
CA GLU A 12 -30.21 -20.44 -24.46
C GLU A 12 -31.68 -20.88 -24.35
N ARG A 13 -32.65 -19.97 -24.53
CA ARG A 13 -34.09 -20.32 -24.51
C ARG A 13 -34.47 -21.36 -25.57
N GLN A 14 -33.91 -21.26 -26.77
CA GLN A 14 -34.15 -22.25 -27.84
C GLN A 14 -33.60 -23.63 -27.48
N LEU A 15 -32.36 -23.68 -26.97
CA LEU A 15 -31.73 -24.92 -26.55
C LEU A 15 -32.44 -25.55 -25.35
N THR A 16 -32.92 -24.75 -24.39
CA THR A 16 -33.70 -25.27 -23.26
C THR A 16 -34.99 -25.94 -23.73
N GLN A 17 -35.65 -25.38 -24.73
CA GLN A 17 -36.86 -25.97 -25.32
C GLN A 17 -36.57 -27.24 -26.13
N GLU A 18 -35.44 -27.28 -26.86
CA GLU A 18 -35.03 -28.44 -27.67
C GLU A 18 -34.51 -29.60 -26.82
N LEU A 19 -33.73 -29.32 -25.78
CA LEU A 19 -33.04 -30.32 -24.96
C LEU A 19 -33.84 -30.76 -23.74
N GLY A 20 -34.87 -30.00 -23.34
CA GLY A 20 -35.63 -30.25 -22.10
C GLY A 20 -34.81 -30.07 -20.81
N ARG A 21 -33.61 -29.48 -20.91
CA ARG A 21 -32.69 -29.16 -19.81
C ARG A 21 -31.94 -27.86 -20.11
N GLU A 22 -31.28 -27.28 -19.10
CA GLU A 22 -30.40 -26.13 -19.34
C GLU A 22 -29.19 -26.54 -20.23
N PRO A 23 -28.86 -25.73 -21.25
CA PRO A 23 -27.71 -25.97 -22.12
C PRO A 23 -26.39 -25.63 -21.43
N SER A 24 -25.36 -26.43 -21.72
CA SER A 24 -24.01 -26.16 -21.28
C SER A 24 -23.40 -24.94 -22.00
N PRO A 25 -22.40 -24.26 -21.40
CA PRO A 25 -21.70 -23.15 -22.07
C PRO A 25 -21.06 -23.52 -23.41
N GLN A 26 -20.64 -24.78 -23.58
CA GLN A 26 -20.13 -25.33 -24.84
C GLN A 26 -21.23 -25.38 -25.92
N GLU A 27 -22.40 -25.92 -25.60
CA GLU A 27 -23.54 -26.04 -26.53
C GLU A 27 -24.06 -24.65 -26.98
N ILE A 28 -24.05 -23.67 -26.07
CA ILE A 28 -24.39 -22.28 -26.38
C ILE A 28 -23.36 -21.68 -27.34
N ALA A 29 -22.07 -21.90 -27.09
CA ALA A 29 -20.99 -21.39 -27.92
C ALA A 29 -21.03 -21.96 -29.35
N GLU A 30 -21.27 -23.27 -29.48
CA GLU A 30 -21.41 -23.97 -30.76
C GLU A 30 -22.59 -23.43 -31.58
N LYS A 31 -23.76 -23.24 -30.96
CA LYS A 31 -24.96 -22.71 -31.64
C LYS A 31 -24.87 -21.22 -31.94
N TYR A 32 -24.10 -20.44 -31.17
CA TYR A 32 -23.85 -19.03 -31.44
C TYR A 32 -22.97 -18.81 -32.67
N GLY A 33 -21.99 -19.71 -32.91
CA GLY A 33 -21.05 -19.59 -34.02
C GLY A 33 -20.10 -18.40 -33.90
N ASN A 34 -19.38 -18.04 -34.96
CA ASN A 34 -18.47 -16.88 -35.00
C ASN A 34 -17.26 -16.91 -34.03
N GLY A 35 -16.78 -18.11 -33.68
CA GLY A 35 -15.56 -18.25 -32.86
C GLY A 35 -15.75 -17.86 -31.39
N LEU A 36 -16.98 -17.86 -30.88
CA LEU A 36 -17.26 -17.70 -29.46
C LEU A 36 -16.83 -18.98 -28.71
N THR A 37 -16.05 -18.83 -27.63
CA THR A 37 -15.61 -19.95 -26.79
C THR A 37 -16.55 -20.10 -25.59
N ALA A 38 -16.60 -21.31 -25.02
CA ALA A 38 -17.38 -21.58 -23.80
C ALA A 38 -16.98 -20.66 -22.63
N GLU A 39 -15.70 -20.33 -22.49
CA GLU A 39 -15.18 -19.39 -21.49
C GLU A 39 -15.78 -17.99 -21.67
N LYS A 40 -15.82 -17.47 -22.90
CA LYS A 40 -16.44 -16.17 -23.20
C LYS A 40 -17.94 -16.17 -22.92
N VAL A 41 -18.64 -17.29 -23.13
CA VAL A 41 -20.06 -17.41 -22.75
C VAL A 41 -20.24 -17.26 -21.25
N VAL A 42 -19.37 -17.88 -20.44
CA VAL A 42 -19.38 -17.75 -18.97
C VAL A 42 -19.13 -16.31 -18.55
N ASP A 43 -18.13 -15.64 -19.13
CA ASP A 43 -17.83 -14.24 -18.79
C ASP A 43 -18.97 -13.29 -19.16
N ILE A 44 -19.57 -13.46 -20.35
CA ILE A 44 -20.72 -12.66 -20.77
C ILE A 44 -21.91 -12.91 -19.85
N LYS A 45 -22.16 -14.16 -19.44
CA LYS A 45 -23.21 -14.47 -18.46
C LYS A 45 -22.95 -13.81 -17.11
N LYS A 46 -21.72 -13.82 -16.60
CA LYS A 46 -21.35 -13.14 -15.35
C LYS A 46 -21.57 -11.63 -15.43
N LEU A 47 -21.25 -11.00 -16.57
CA LEU A 47 -21.47 -9.57 -16.80
C LEU A 47 -22.95 -9.18 -16.95
N SER A 48 -23.81 -10.15 -17.31
CA SER A 48 -25.25 -9.94 -17.46
C SER A 48 -26.02 -10.08 -16.14
N ILE A 49 -25.35 -10.38 -15.02
CA ILE A 49 -26.00 -10.45 -13.71
C ILE A 49 -26.38 -9.03 -13.29
N GLU A 50 -27.67 -8.81 -13.04
CA GLU A 50 -28.14 -7.54 -12.48
C GLU A 50 -27.66 -7.42 -11.02
N PRO A 51 -27.09 -6.27 -10.63
CA PRO A 51 -26.64 -6.06 -9.27
C PRO A 51 -27.84 -6.14 -8.31
N VAL A 52 -27.63 -6.80 -7.17
CA VAL A 52 -28.64 -6.90 -6.11
C VAL A 52 -28.54 -5.67 -5.22
N SER A 53 -29.70 -5.11 -4.84
CA SER A 53 -29.75 -4.02 -3.86
C SER A 53 -29.24 -4.49 -2.50
N LEU A 54 -28.39 -3.70 -1.85
CA LEU A 54 -27.98 -3.94 -0.46
C LEU A 54 -29.16 -3.76 0.52
N GLU A 55 -30.13 -2.93 0.16
CA GLU A 55 -31.39 -2.70 0.88
C GLU A 55 -32.44 -3.80 0.60
N LYS A 56 -32.06 -4.89 -0.08
CA LYS A 56 -32.99 -6.00 -0.26
C LYS A 56 -33.17 -6.69 1.10
N PRO A 57 -34.41 -6.84 1.61
CA PRO A 57 -34.64 -7.56 2.86
C PRO A 57 -34.17 -9.00 2.72
N PHE A 58 -33.58 -9.51 3.79
CA PHE A 58 -32.97 -10.84 3.82
C PHE A 58 -33.50 -11.60 5.05
N GLY A 59 -34.12 -12.76 4.82
CA GLY A 59 -34.75 -13.54 5.89
C GLY A 59 -36.23 -13.17 6.12
N ASP A 60 -36.79 -13.68 7.22
CA ASP A 60 -38.19 -13.46 7.63
C ASP A 60 -38.34 -12.26 8.59
N GLU A 61 -37.22 -11.66 9.03
CA GLU A 61 -37.19 -10.50 9.91
C GLU A 61 -37.11 -9.22 9.05
N ASP A 62 -38.06 -8.31 9.24
CA ASP A 62 -38.21 -7.09 8.41
C ASP A 62 -37.07 -6.08 8.58
N ASP A 63 -36.20 -6.26 9.57
CA ASP A 63 -35.11 -5.31 9.90
C ASP A 63 -33.75 -5.72 9.29
N THR A 64 -33.60 -6.94 8.77
CA THR A 64 -32.32 -7.42 8.23
C THR A 64 -32.21 -7.24 6.72
N HIS A 65 -31.17 -6.55 6.28
CA HIS A 65 -30.92 -6.25 4.87
C HIS A 65 -29.69 -7.02 4.37
N PHE A 66 -29.59 -7.25 3.06
CA PHE A 66 -28.44 -7.93 2.46
C PHE A 66 -27.11 -7.24 2.77
N GLY A 67 -27.12 -5.90 2.85
CA GLY A 67 -25.96 -5.08 3.18
C GLY A 67 -25.34 -5.38 4.55
N ASP A 68 -26.14 -5.84 5.52
CA ASP A 68 -25.66 -6.13 6.88
C ASP A 68 -24.69 -7.32 6.92
N PHE A 69 -24.69 -8.16 5.89
CA PHE A 69 -23.82 -9.34 5.77
C PHE A 69 -22.62 -9.12 4.85
N VAL A 70 -22.52 -7.95 4.22
CA VAL A 70 -21.39 -7.63 3.33
C VAL A 70 -20.25 -7.08 4.17
N GLU A 71 -19.23 -7.92 4.36
CA GLU A 71 -17.99 -7.52 5.02
C GLU A 71 -17.27 -6.42 4.23
N ASP A 72 -16.84 -5.38 4.93
CA ASP A 72 -15.90 -4.39 4.40
C ASP A 72 -14.48 -4.94 4.50
N LYS A 73 -13.91 -5.30 3.35
CA LYS A 73 -12.56 -5.86 3.24
C LYS A 73 -11.46 -4.80 3.11
N ASP A 74 -11.84 -3.53 2.97
CA ASP A 74 -10.90 -2.42 2.85
C ASP A 74 -10.51 -1.88 4.25
N ILE A 75 -11.31 -2.15 5.28
CA ILE A 75 -11.01 -1.77 6.66
C ILE A 75 -10.13 -2.82 7.33
N ALA A 76 -8.93 -2.41 7.75
CA ALA A 76 -8.06 -3.24 8.58
C ALA A 76 -8.69 -3.46 9.95
N ALA A 77 -8.66 -4.71 10.43
CA ALA A 77 -9.09 -5.03 11.78
C ALA A 77 -8.18 -4.35 12.83
N PRO A 78 -8.68 -4.05 14.04
CA PRO A 78 -7.91 -3.33 15.06
C PRO A 78 -6.58 -3.99 15.44
N ASP A 79 -6.54 -5.32 15.45
CA ASP A 79 -5.34 -6.14 15.68
C ASP A 79 -4.35 -6.05 14.52
N GLU A 80 -4.83 -6.12 13.27
CA GLU A 80 -3.98 -5.91 12.10
C GLU A 80 -3.38 -4.50 12.06
N TYR A 81 -4.17 -3.49 12.43
CA TYR A 81 -3.68 -2.11 12.52
C TYR A 81 -2.58 -1.99 13.59
N ALA A 82 -2.80 -2.57 14.77
CA ALA A 82 -1.81 -2.57 15.84
C ALA A 82 -0.52 -3.31 15.45
N GLU A 83 -0.62 -4.47 14.80
CA GLU A 83 0.53 -5.24 14.31
C GLU A 83 1.35 -4.43 13.29
N ARG A 84 0.68 -3.70 12.39
CA ARG A 84 1.36 -2.83 11.40
C ARG A 84 2.08 -1.64 12.06
N GLU A 85 1.45 -1.00 13.04
CA GLU A 85 2.08 0.09 13.79
C GLU A 85 3.27 -0.40 14.61
N GLU A 86 3.15 -1.55 15.28
CA GLU A 86 4.24 -2.16 16.04
C GLU A 86 5.43 -2.51 15.12
N LEU A 87 5.16 -3.13 13.96
CA LEU A 87 6.19 -3.47 12.99
C LEU A 87 7.00 -2.24 12.55
N ARG A 88 6.35 -1.09 12.37
CA ARG A 88 7.02 0.16 11.98
C ARG A 88 7.95 0.68 13.06
N GLU A 89 7.57 0.60 14.33
CA GLU A 89 8.45 0.96 15.44
C GLU A 89 9.65 0.00 15.55
N VAL A 90 9.41 -1.30 15.40
CA VAL A 90 10.46 -2.32 15.41
C VAL A 90 11.44 -2.11 14.26
N ILE A 91 10.98 -1.75 13.05
CA ILE A 91 11.85 -1.44 11.92
C ILE A 91 12.78 -0.27 12.24
N ASP A 92 12.26 0.82 12.84
CA ASP A 92 13.06 1.98 13.23
C ASP A 92 14.15 1.60 14.24
N ASP A 93 13.80 0.82 15.27
CA ASP A 93 14.75 0.34 16.28
C ASP A 93 15.84 -0.55 15.70
N VAL A 94 15.46 -1.50 14.84
CA VAL A 94 16.39 -2.44 14.23
C VAL A 94 17.33 -1.72 13.26
N PHE A 95 16.82 -0.75 12.50
CA PHE A 95 17.66 0.05 11.60
C PHE A 95 18.69 0.86 12.38
N GLN A 96 18.28 1.52 13.46
CA GLN A 96 19.17 2.30 14.30
C GLN A 96 20.26 1.45 14.98
N GLU A 97 19.97 0.21 15.35
CA GLU A 97 20.94 -0.67 16.02
C GLU A 97 21.98 -1.26 15.04
N ILE A 98 21.57 -1.62 13.82
CA ILE A 98 22.39 -2.42 12.89
C ILE A 98 23.11 -1.55 11.84
N LEU A 99 22.48 -0.45 11.44
CA LEU A 99 22.92 0.37 10.33
C LEU A 99 23.61 1.63 10.83
N SER A 100 24.59 2.11 10.05
CA SER A 100 25.00 3.50 10.20
C SER A 100 23.92 4.44 9.66
N PRO A 101 23.89 5.72 10.08
CA PRO A 101 22.85 6.66 9.64
C PRO A 101 22.78 6.80 8.12
N ARG A 102 23.94 6.79 7.44
CA ARG A 102 24.01 6.80 5.97
C ARG A 102 23.49 5.50 5.34
N GLU A 103 23.78 4.34 5.94
CA GLU A 103 23.27 3.05 5.46
C GLU A 103 21.73 2.99 5.60
N GLU A 104 21.20 3.44 6.73
CA GLU A 104 19.76 3.54 6.99
C GLU A 104 19.06 4.46 5.99
N LYS A 105 19.61 5.66 5.77
CA LYS A 105 19.07 6.63 4.82
C LYS A 105 18.97 6.07 3.40
N VAL A 106 20.03 5.39 2.94
CA VAL A 106 20.04 4.73 1.63
C VAL A 106 18.94 3.68 1.52
N VAL A 107 18.79 2.80 2.51
CA VAL A 107 17.78 1.74 2.49
C VAL A 107 16.37 2.30 2.54
N ARG A 108 16.11 3.26 3.43
CA ARG A 108 14.80 3.91 3.52
C ARG A 108 14.39 4.56 2.21
N MET A 109 15.29 5.32 1.57
CA MET A 109 15.01 5.94 0.27
C MET A 109 14.86 4.91 -0.85
N ARG A 110 15.66 3.84 -0.84
CA ARG A 110 15.66 2.81 -1.88
C ARG A 110 14.34 2.04 -1.90
N PHE A 111 13.84 1.67 -0.72
CA PHE A 111 12.64 0.84 -0.58
C PHE A 111 11.37 1.64 -0.25
N GLY A 112 11.46 2.96 -0.08
CA GLY A 112 10.32 3.80 0.28
C GLY A 112 9.82 3.56 1.71
N ILE A 113 10.73 3.27 2.63
CA ILE A 113 10.39 3.00 4.04
C ILE A 113 10.44 4.34 4.80
N LEU A 114 9.26 4.86 5.12
CA LEU A 114 9.13 6.07 5.90
C LEU A 114 9.70 5.87 7.32
N PRO A 115 10.36 6.89 7.90
CA PRO A 115 10.57 6.92 9.34
C PRO A 115 9.22 6.96 10.06
N THR A 116 9.10 6.28 11.20
CA THR A 116 7.84 6.20 11.93
C THR A 116 7.55 7.51 12.66
N LYS A 117 8.56 8.07 13.32
CA LYS A 117 8.47 9.29 14.16
C LYS A 117 9.32 10.42 13.61
N LEU A 118 8.96 11.67 13.93
CA LEU A 118 9.74 12.85 13.58
C LEU A 118 11.19 12.80 14.10
N ARG A 119 11.42 12.24 15.29
CA ARG A 119 12.78 12.06 15.85
C ARG A 119 13.71 11.33 14.88
N THR A 120 13.21 10.31 14.18
CA THR A 120 14.00 9.49 13.27
C THR A 120 14.34 10.30 12.01
N LEU A 121 13.38 11.08 11.51
CA LEU A 121 13.60 11.96 10.36
C LEU A 121 14.66 13.04 10.64
N VAL A 122 14.55 13.68 11.81
CA VAL A 122 15.48 14.74 12.23
C VAL A 122 16.88 14.16 12.45
N ARG A 123 17.00 13.04 13.17
CA ARG A 123 18.28 12.33 13.35
C ARG A 123 18.95 11.99 12.02
N LEU A 124 18.20 11.46 11.05
CA LEU A 124 18.73 11.10 9.73
C LEU A 124 19.14 12.31 8.88
N ALA A 125 18.54 13.47 9.10
CA ALA A 125 18.99 14.71 8.45
C ALA A 125 20.32 15.17 9.06
N GLU A 126 20.40 15.18 10.40
CA GLU A 126 21.59 15.62 11.15
C GLU A 126 22.80 14.72 10.91
N GLU A 127 22.67 13.42 11.15
CA GLU A 127 23.79 12.46 11.13
C GLU A 127 24.27 12.13 9.71
N CYS A 128 23.53 12.57 8.68
CA CYS A 128 23.93 12.43 7.28
C CYS A 128 24.48 13.72 6.67
N ASP A 129 24.68 14.77 7.48
CA ASP A 129 25.20 16.08 7.06
C ASP A 129 24.31 16.74 5.98
N ASP A 130 22.97 16.60 6.07
CA ASP A 130 22.08 17.31 5.15
C ASP A 130 22.20 18.82 5.39
N ALA A 131 22.44 19.58 4.32
CA ALA A 131 22.53 21.04 4.38
C ALA A 131 21.26 21.70 4.96
N THR A 132 20.11 21.03 4.88
CA THR A 132 18.81 21.51 5.36
C THR A 132 18.42 20.94 6.74
N ALA A 133 19.34 20.30 7.46
CA ALA A 133 19.05 19.68 8.75
C ALA A 133 18.66 20.69 9.84
N ASP A 134 19.37 21.83 9.91
CA ASP A 134 19.08 22.88 10.89
C ASP A 134 17.75 23.60 10.58
N ASP A 135 17.46 23.80 9.28
CA ASP A 135 16.17 24.32 8.83
C ASP A 135 15.02 23.38 9.22
N LEU A 136 15.22 22.06 9.11
CA LEU A 136 14.25 21.07 9.53
C LEU A 136 13.98 21.12 11.04
N LYS A 137 15.04 21.24 11.87
CA LYS A 137 14.89 21.38 13.32
C LYS A 137 14.10 22.63 13.71
N THR A 138 14.45 23.75 13.08
CA THR A 138 13.75 25.02 13.26
C THR A 138 12.29 24.87 12.86
N ALA A 139 12.02 24.27 11.70
CA ALA A 139 10.67 24.04 11.23
C ALA A 139 9.82 23.14 12.14
N VAL A 140 10.40 22.06 12.71
CA VAL A 140 9.70 21.19 13.66
C VAL A 140 9.35 21.94 14.93
N SER A 141 10.29 22.75 15.44
CA SER A 141 10.08 23.58 16.63
C SER A 141 9.03 24.66 16.38
N ASP A 142 9.08 25.30 15.21
CA ASP A 142 8.11 26.31 14.79
C ASP A 142 6.70 25.73 14.72
N LEU A 143 6.52 24.49 14.29
CA LEU A 143 5.19 23.88 14.16
C LEU A 143 4.63 23.34 15.48
N ASP A 144 5.37 23.48 16.59
CA ASP A 144 5.04 22.93 17.91
C ASP A 144 4.76 21.42 17.88
N PHE A 145 5.40 20.69 16.96
CA PHE A 145 5.27 19.24 16.87
C PHE A 145 6.21 18.55 17.86
N HIS A 146 5.67 17.60 18.62
CA HIS A 146 6.49 16.72 19.44
C HIS A 146 7.30 15.78 18.54
N TYR A 147 8.57 15.51 18.88
CA TYR A 147 9.43 14.61 18.11
C TYR A 147 8.90 13.17 17.99
N ASP A 148 7.97 12.78 18.88
CA ASP A 148 7.32 11.46 18.85
C ASP A 148 6.05 11.41 18.01
N THR A 149 5.70 12.53 17.38
CA THR A 149 4.56 12.57 16.48
C THR A 149 4.81 11.62 15.30
N PRO A 150 3.89 10.67 15.03
CA PRO A 150 3.96 9.81 13.86
C PRO A 150 3.90 10.64 12.57
N ILE A 151 4.75 10.30 11.59
CA ILE A 151 4.84 11.03 10.32
C ILE A 151 3.51 10.99 9.54
N GLU A 152 2.75 9.90 9.63
CA GLU A 152 1.46 9.78 8.95
C GLU A 152 0.46 10.84 9.39
N LYS A 153 0.42 11.17 10.70
CA LYS A 153 -0.46 12.22 11.22
C LYS A 153 -0.14 13.57 10.57
N ILE A 154 1.13 13.84 10.30
CA ILE A 154 1.59 15.09 9.66
C ILE A 154 1.15 15.12 8.20
N GLN A 155 1.23 13.99 7.49
CA GLN A 155 0.74 13.88 6.11
C GLN A 155 -0.78 14.07 6.04
N HIS A 156 -1.55 13.53 6.99
CA HIS A 156 -3.00 13.73 7.05
C HIS A 156 -3.39 15.19 7.29
N ILE A 157 -2.64 15.91 8.14
CA ILE A 157 -2.88 17.35 8.40
C ILE A 157 -2.79 18.16 7.10
N LYS A 158 -1.84 17.84 6.20
CA LYS A 158 -1.72 18.49 4.88
C LYS A 158 -3.00 18.33 4.05
N ASN A 159 -3.55 17.11 4.04
CA ASN A 159 -4.72 16.78 3.21
C ASN A 159 -6.01 17.42 3.73
N GLN A 160 -6.09 17.69 5.04
CA GLN A 160 -7.29 18.27 5.67
C GLN A 160 -7.29 19.81 5.71
N ARG A 161 -6.12 20.47 5.80
CA ARG A 161 -6.00 21.92 6.06
C ARG A 161 -5.61 22.75 4.84
N GLY A 162 -6.17 22.47 3.65
CA GLY A 162 -5.92 23.19 2.40
C GLY A 162 -5.55 24.69 2.59
N ASP A 163 -4.32 25.02 2.22
CA ASP A 163 -3.66 26.34 2.14
C ASP A 163 -3.62 27.29 3.36
N ASN A 164 -4.36 27.04 4.45
CA ASN A 164 -4.40 27.91 5.64
C ASN A 164 -3.60 27.34 6.83
N ILE A 165 -2.30 27.14 6.65
CA ILE A 165 -1.37 26.81 7.73
C ILE A 165 -0.58 28.06 8.07
N ALA A 166 -0.84 28.66 9.24
CA ALA A 166 0.10 29.60 9.85
C ALA A 166 1.44 28.84 9.98
N LYS A 167 2.49 29.30 9.28
CA LYS A 167 3.79 28.61 9.11
C LYS A 167 3.83 27.57 7.96
N LYS A 168 3.27 27.92 6.80
CA LYS A 168 3.32 27.13 5.55
C LYS A 168 4.74 26.71 5.17
N ASP A 169 5.71 27.62 5.24
CA ASP A 169 7.10 27.35 4.86
C ASP A 169 7.76 26.26 5.72
N SER A 170 7.60 26.35 7.05
CA SER A 170 8.08 25.32 8.00
C SER A 170 7.41 23.98 7.73
N PHE A 171 6.10 23.98 7.45
CA PHE A 171 5.37 22.75 7.14
C PHE A 171 5.83 22.13 5.81
N GLU A 172 6.04 22.93 4.77
CA GLU A 172 6.58 22.49 3.49
C GLU A 172 8.01 21.92 3.64
N MET A 173 8.84 22.49 4.52
CA MET A 173 10.17 21.96 4.83
C MET A 173 10.10 20.54 5.42
N VAL A 174 9.20 20.31 6.38
CA VAL A 174 8.99 18.98 6.98
C VAL A 174 8.47 17.98 5.94
N ILE A 175 7.46 18.38 5.14
CA ILE A 175 6.91 17.53 4.08
C ILE A 175 7.94 17.20 3.01
N LYS A 176 8.82 18.14 2.65
CA LYS A 176 9.92 17.91 1.70
C LYS A 176 10.88 16.84 2.20
N HIS A 177 11.19 16.84 3.49
CA HIS A 177 12.05 15.80 4.08
C HIS A 177 11.34 14.43 4.15
N ILE A 178 10.05 14.40 4.49
CA ILE A 178 9.25 13.17 4.46
C ILE A 178 9.18 12.59 3.04
N ALA A 179 8.98 13.44 2.03
CA ALA A 179 8.89 13.04 0.63
C ALA A 179 10.17 12.38 0.09
N LYS A 180 11.31 12.52 0.78
CA LYS A 180 12.53 11.79 0.41
C LYS A 180 12.37 10.27 0.52
N TYR A 181 11.45 9.81 1.37
CA TYR A 181 11.25 8.40 1.73
C TYR A 181 9.86 7.85 1.39
N SER A 182 8.94 8.68 0.87
CA SER A 182 7.54 8.27 0.63
C SER A 182 7.36 7.27 -0.52
N SER A 183 8.32 7.19 -1.43
CA SER A 183 8.29 6.25 -2.55
C SER A 183 9.67 5.62 -2.78
N PRO A 184 9.72 4.38 -3.29
CA PRO A 184 10.97 3.73 -3.66
C PRO A 184 11.71 4.54 -4.74
N LYS A 185 13.00 4.81 -4.53
CA LYS A 185 13.85 5.53 -5.47
C LYS A 185 14.84 4.62 -6.19
N THR A 186 15.26 4.99 -7.40
CA THR A 186 16.32 4.28 -8.14
C THR A 186 17.70 4.49 -7.50
N LEU A 187 18.65 3.60 -7.77
CA LEU A 187 20.04 3.77 -7.29
C LEU A 187 20.67 5.09 -7.76
N GLU A 188 20.28 5.56 -8.93
CA GLU A 188 20.76 6.82 -9.49
C GLU A 188 20.13 8.02 -8.78
N GLU A 189 18.83 7.99 -8.50
CA GLU A 189 18.14 9.03 -7.73
C GLU A 189 18.67 9.15 -6.31
N VAL A 190 18.87 8.02 -5.62
CA VAL A 190 19.49 8.00 -4.28
C VAL A 190 20.92 8.54 -4.34
N GLY A 191 21.68 8.20 -5.40
CA GLY A 191 23.03 8.72 -5.62
C GLY A 191 23.05 10.25 -5.81
N LYS A 192 22.09 10.80 -6.54
CA LYS A 192 21.94 12.26 -6.74
C LYS A 192 21.64 12.98 -5.42
N GLU A 193 20.72 12.45 -4.60
CA GLU A 193 20.39 13.06 -3.30
C GLU A 193 21.59 13.06 -2.34
N LEU A 194 22.35 11.96 -2.30
CA LEU A 194 23.47 11.79 -1.37
C LEU A 194 24.82 12.23 -1.95
N ALA A 195 24.84 12.84 -3.13
CA ALA A 195 26.05 13.25 -3.85
C ALA A 195 27.10 12.12 -4.00
N VAL A 196 26.66 10.90 -4.29
CA VAL A 196 27.53 9.72 -4.48
C VAL A 196 27.17 8.96 -5.76
N THR A 197 28.11 8.15 -6.26
CA THR A 197 27.89 7.38 -7.48
C THR A 197 26.84 6.29 -7.30
N ARG A 198 26.15 5.93 -8.38
CA ARG A 198 25.21 4.80 -8.43
C ARG A 198 25.84 3.51 -7.90
N GLU A 199 27.09 3.23 -8.27
CA GLU A 199 27.80 2.03 -7.82
C GLU A 199 28.09 2.08 -6.31
N ARG A 200 28.36 3.26 -5.75
CA ARG A 200 28.51 3.41 -4.31
C ARG A 200 27.21 3.09 -3.56
N ILE A 201 26.07 3.56 -4.07
CA ILE A 201 24.75 3.21 -3.50
C ILE A 201 24.52 1.69 -3.56
N ARG A 202 24.81 1.05 -4.70
CA ARG A 202 24.69 -0.41 -4.86
C ARG A 202 25.53 -1.17 -3.83
N GLN A 203 26.76 -0.71 -3.58
CA GLN A 203 27.65 -1.32 -2.58
C GLN A 203 27.10 -1.16 -1.16
N ILE A 204 26.59 0.03 -0.82
CA ILE A 204 25.96 0.29 0.48
C ILE A 204 24.75 -0.63 0.66
N GLU A 205 23.84 -0.70 -0.31
CA GLU A 205 22.68 -1.60 -0.29
C GLU A 205 23.09 -3.06 -0.08
N ALA A 206 24.04 -3.57 -0.87
CA ALA A 206 24.51 -4.95 -0.78
C ALA A 206 25.15 -5.25 0.59
N LYS A 207 25.90 -4.31 1.15
CA LYS A 207 26.49 -4.42 2.49
C LYS A 207 25.41 -4.42 3.56
N THR A 208 24.42 -3.52 3.46
CA THR A 208 23.33 -3.41 4.40
C THR A 208 22.47 -4.67 4.43
N ILE A 209 22.06 -5.20 3.27
CA ILE A 209 21.28 -6.44 3.18
C ILE A 209 22.03 -7.61 3.83
N ARG A 210 23.36 -7.67 3.72
CA ARG A 210 24.17 -8.69 4.39
C ARG A 210 24.10 -8.60 5.91
N LYS A 211 23.99 -7.41 6.49
CA LYS A 211 23.87 -7.24 7.96
C LYS A 211 22.56 -7.78 8.52
N PHE A 212 21.49 -7.73 7.73
CA PHE A 212 20.19 -8.32 8.09
C PHE A 212 20.13 -9.84 7.94
N LYS A 213 21.15 -10.48 7.33
CA LYS A 213 21.17 -11.94 7.20
C LYS A 213 21.47 -12.61 8.56
N PRO A 214 20.81 -13.74 8.86
CA PRO A 214 20.80 -14.38 10.18
C PRO A 214 22.17 -14.81 10.71
N SER A 215 23.17 -15.07 9.85
CA SER A 215 24.49 -15.52 10.31
C SER A 215 25.35 -14.39 10.91
N VAL A 216 24.88 -13.13 10.85
CA VAL A 216 25.61 -11.93 11.30
C VAL A 216 24.72 -11.06 12.23
N SER A 217 23.52 -11.52 12.55
CA SER A 217 22.42 -10.69 13.08
C SER A 217 22.43 -10.58 14.61
N SER A 218 22.16 -9.36 15.11
CA SER A 218 21.84 -9.10 16.52
C SER A 218 20.50 -9.75 16.92
N PRO A 219 20.24 -10.02 18.21
CA PRO A 219 18.98 -10.61 18.67
C PRO A 219 17.73 -9.90 18.13
N LYS A 220 17.77 -8.59 17.91
CA LYS A 220 16.63 -7.82 17.44
C LYS A 220 16.31 -7.99 15.95
N ALA A 221 17.28 -8.29 15.08
CA ALA A 221 16.94 -8.60 13.68
C ALA A 221 16.26 -9.97 13.52
N LYS A 222 16.28 -10.82 14.57
CA LYS A 222 15.41 -12.01 14.63
C LYS A 222 13.95 -11.61 14.86
N ILE A 223 13.67 -10.53 15.59
CA ILE A 223 12.31 -10.05 15.85
C ILE A 223 11.57 -9.75 14.53
N LEU A 224 12.27 -9.17 13.53
CA LEU A 224 11.68 -8.95 12.19
C LEU A 224 11.19 -10.23 11.51
N ARG A 225 11.71 -11.41 11.89
CA ARG A 225 11.21 -12.70 11.36
C ARG A 225 9.92 -13.12 12.02
N ASP A 226 9.71 -12.76 13.28
CA ASP A 226 8.48 -13.11 14.00
C ASP A 226 7.27 -12.41 13.37
N PHE A 227 7.49 -11.24 12.75
CA PHE A 227 6.51 -10.55 11.90
C PHE A 227 6.34 -11.14 10.50
N PHE A 228 7.28 -11.98 10.03
CA PHE A 228 7.18 -12.65 8.75
C PHE A 228 6.40 -13.96 8.92
N LYS A 229 5.07 -13.85 8.92
CA LYS A 229 4.15 -15.00 8.85
C LYS A 229 4.28 -15.65 7.46
N GLY A 230 5.19 -16.60 7.34
CA GLY A 230 5.32 -17.51 6.19
C GLY A 230 4.64 -18.83 6.50
#